data_AF-A0A1X2IZ14-F1
#
_entry.id   AF-A0A1X2IZ14-F1
#
_cell.length_a   1.000
_cell.length_b   1.000
_cell.length_c   1.000
_cell.angle_alpha   90.00
_cell.angle_beta   90.00
_cell.angle_gamma   90.00
#
_symmetry.space_group_name_H-M   'P 1'
#
loop_
_entity.id
_entity.type
_entity.pdbx_description
1 polymer ?
#
loop_
_entity_poly.entity_id
_entity_poly.type
_entity_poly.pdbx_seq_one_letter_code
_entity_poly.pdbx_strand_id
1 'polypeptide(L)'
;MSIVETFNGYIETTQDSLLVLEACRRCLLPKISRRLQEKERKLVRSGSVFVFDEKDSGIKRWTDGLVWSPSRILGNFLIYRELDKRIPKRKRALVDSGHTRLRSNSADQSTTDRHKERQLVGSLSDAYNFKEDGLIKKTMSLIVDGTPLHLISYYHPEDVVARKLRTPSAVPELVNLEISPELLVRQNFRIPPVVEPDQYAQPYYQTSSGYTAGTFSFFVFSIIERYLQLIFVF
;
A
#
# COMPACT_ATOMS: atom_id res chain seq x y z
N MET A 1 -3.36 -16.03 -22.53
CA MET A 1 -2.10 -15.81 -21.78
C MET A 1 -2.28 -16.21 -20.33
N SER A 2 -1.30 -16.91 -19.77
CA SER A 2 -1.19 -17.19 -18.33
C SER A 2 -0.88 -15.91 -17.57
N ILE A 3 -1.58 -15.65 -16.46
CA ILE A 3 -1.24 -14.56 -15.57
C ILE A 3 0.01 -14.91 -14.74
N VAL A 4 0.87 -13.92 -14.55
CA VAL A 4 2.01 -13.96 -13.63
C VAL A 4 1.92 -12.79 -12.66
N GLU A 5 2.61 -12.91 -11.52
CA GLU A 5 2.79 -11.82 -10.57
C GLU A 5 3.58 -10.68 -11.25
N THR A 6 3.25 -9.42 -10.94
CA THR A 6 4.02 -8.25 -11.42
C THR A 6 5.40 -8.22 -10.80
N PHE A 7 5.49 -8.54 -9.50
CA PHE A 7 6.74 -8.63 -8.75
C PHE A 7 6.56 -9.65 -7.61
N ASN A 8 7.66 -10.23 -7.13
CA ASN A 8 7.66 -11.08 -5.94
C ASN A 8 8.63 -10.51 -4.89
N GLY A 9 8.09 -9.98 -3.81
CA GLY A 9 8.84 -9.35 -2.73
C GLY A 9 7.96 -8.50 -1.80
N TYR A 10 8.57 -7.64 -1.01
CA TYR A 10 7.88 -6.81 -0.03
C TYR A 10 7.92 -5.34 -0.45
N ILE A 11 6.74 -4.71 -0.58
CA ILE A 11 6.67 -3.26 -0.74
C ILE A 11 6.79 -2.67 0.64
N GLU A 12 7.90 -2.05 1.04
CA GLU A 12 8.03 -1.48 2.38
C GLU A 12 7.51 -0.04 2.40
N THR A 13 7.99 0.76 1.45
CA THR A 13 7.82 2.21 1.40
C THR A 13 7.00 2.66 0.19
N THR A 14 6.64 3.95 0.18
CA THR A 14 6.06 4.57 -1.03
C THR A 14 7.04 4.55 -2.20
N GLN A 15 8.35 4.70 -1.94
CA GLN A 15 9.38 4.61 -2.98
C GLN A 15 9.36 3.22 -3.65
N ASP A 16 9.28 2.14 -2.88
CA ASP A 16 9.16 0.78 -3.45
C ASP A 16 7.97 0.63 -4.39
N SER A 17 6.83 1.22 -4.02
CA SER A 17 5.66 1.23 -4.89
C SER A 17 5.92 2.00 -6.18
N LEU A 18 6.54 3.19 -6.08
CA LEU A 18 6.85 4.02 -7.23
C LEU A 18 7.80 3.31 -8.20
N LEU A 19 8.82 2.61 -7.69
CA LEU A 19 9.74 1.82 -8.52
C LEU A 19 9.02 0.72 -9.30
N VAL A 20 8.10 -0.02 -8.64
CA VAL A 20 7.32 -1.07 -9.32
C VAL A 20 6.37 -0.48 -10.36
N LEU A 21 5.71 0.64 -10.05
CA LEU A 21 4.80 1.32 -10.97
C LEU A 21 5.54 1.91 -12.19
N GLU A 22 6.71 2.49 -11.96
CA GLU A 22 7.61 3.00 -13.01
C GLU A 22 8.09 1.85 -13.92
N ALA A 23 8.53 0.73 -13.33
CA ALA A 23 8.92 -0.45 -14.08
C ALA A 23 7.78 -1.02 -14.94
N CYS A 24 6.54 -1.00 -14.43
CA CYS A 24 5.35 -1.34 -15.23
C CYS A 24 5.10 -0.36 -16.38
N ARG A 25 5.27 0.95 -16.17
CA ARG A 25 5.14 1.96 -17.24
C ARG A 25 6.18 1.78 -18.33
N ARG A 26 7.40 1.38 -17.98
CA ARG A 26 8.49 1.04 -18.92
C ARG A 26 8.38 -0.35 -19.52
N CYS A 27 7.31 -1.09 -19.24
CA CYS A 27 7.11 -2.49 -19.67
C CYS A 27 8.21 -3.46 -19.20
N LEU A 28 8.93 -3.13 -18.12
CA LEU A 28 9.93 -4.02 -17.50
C LEU A 28 9.26 -5.06 -16.61
N LEU A 29 8.14 -4.71 -15.99
CA LEU A 29 7.30 -5.63 -15.20
C LEU A 29 5.89 -5.73 -15.82
N PRO A 30 5.25 -6.92 -15.76
CA PRO A 30 3.95 -7.11 -16.38
C PRO A 30 2.81 -6.50 -15.55
N LYS A 31 1.85 -5.87 -16.22
CA LYS A 31 0.56 -5.49 -15.62
C LYS A 31 -0.47 -6.60 -15.78
N ILE A 32 -1.39 -6.71 -14.83
CA ILE A 32 -2.58 -7.54 -14.93
C ILE A 32 -3.60 -6.87 -15.86
N SER A 33 -4.00 -7.59 -16.90
CA SER A 33 -4.93 -7.11 -17.95
C SER A 33 -6.34 -7.68 -17.84
N ARG A 34 -6.62 -8.56 -16.87
CA ARG A 34 -7.95 -9.13 -16.61
C ARG A 34 -8.04 -9.71 -15.19
N ARG A 35 -9.25 -9.99 -14.73
CA ARG A 35 -9.46 -10.65 -13.42
C ARG A 35 -8.79 -12.02 -13.35
N LEU A 36 -8.32 -12.36 -12.15
CA LEU A 36 -7.84 -13.70 -11.82
C LEU A 36 -8.98 -14.71 -11.91
N GLN A 37 -8.72 -15.84 -12.57
CA GLN A 37 -9.58 -17.02 -12.53
C GLN A 37 -9.37 -17.80 -11.22
N GLU A 38 -10.33 -18.67 -10.87
CA GLU A 38 -10.28 -19.52 -9.67
C GLU A 38 -8.92 -20.23 -9.51
N LYS A 39 -8.42 -20.85 -10.59
CA LYS A 39 -7.15 -21.58 -10.62
C LYS A 39 -5.92 -20.68 -10.45
N GLU A 40 -6.03 -19.40 -10.78
CA GLU A 40 -4.96 -18.40 -10.69
C GLU A 40 -4.90 -17.74 -9.31
N ARG A 41 -5.97 -17.85 -8.49
CA ARG A 41 -5.98 -17.31 -7.12
C ARG A 41 -4.91 -17.92 -6.21
N LYS A 42 -4.34 -19.08 -6.58
CA LYS A 42 -3.14 -19.64 -5.92
C LYS A 42 -1.90 -18.74 -6.00
N LEU A 43 -1.90 -17.77 -6.93
CA LEU A 43 -0.88 -16.73 -7.01
C LEU A 43 -1.02 -15.68 -5.91
N VAL A 44 -2.13 -15.65 -5.17
CA VAL A 44 -2.29 -14.75 -4.02
C VAL A 44 -1.64 -15.40 -2.80
N ARG A 45 -0.37 -15.07 -2.59
CA ARG A 45 0.48 -15.60 -1.52
C ARG A 45 1.43 -14.52 -1.00
N SER A 46 2.16 -14.83 0.07
CA SER A 46 3.20 -13.94 0.57
C SER A 46 4.23 -13.61 -0.51
N GLY A 47 4.60 -12.33 -0.61
CA GLY A 47 5.48 -11.78 -1.63
C GLY A 47 4.78 -11.34 -2.91
N SER A 48 3.56 -11.79 -3.19
CA SER A 48 2.90 -11.49 -4.46
C SER A 48 2.55 -10.02 -4.60
N VAL A 49 2.96 -9.39 -5.69
CA VAL A 49 2.59 -8.03 -6.06
C VAL A 49 1.93 -8.04 -7.43
N PHE A 50 0.81 -7.32 -7.55
CA PHE A 50 0.05 -7.15 -8.79
C PHE A 50 -0.17 -5.67 -9.06
N VAL A 51 0.02 -5.27 -10.31
CA VAL A 51 -0.32 -3.93 -10.80
C VAL A 51 -1.35 -4.04 -11.90
N PHE A 52 -2.40 -3.23 -11.87
CA PHE A 52 -3.36 -3.12 -12.97
C PHE A 52 -3.78 -1.68 -13.20
N ASP A 53 -4.03 -1.38 -14.46
CA ASP A 53 -4.61 -0.13 -14.92
C ASP A 53 -6.12 -0.34 -15.11
N GLU A 54 -6.97 0.53 -14.56
CA GLU A 54 -8.43 0.35 -14.67
C GLU A 54 -8.93 0.38 -16.13
N LYS A 55 -8.37 1.25 -16.97
CA LYS A 55 -8.79 1.43 -18.36
C LYS A 55 -8.39 0.24 -19.21
N ASP A 56 -7.14 -0.23 -19.08
CA ASP A 56 -6.64 -1.35 -19.87
C ASP A 56 -7.25 -2.69 -19.44
N SER A 57 -7.42 -2.90 -18.13
CA SER A 57 -7.85 -4.19 -17.58
C SER A 57 -9.36 -4.33 -17.36
N GLY A 58 -10.08 -3.21 -17.29
CA GLY A 58 -11.48 -3.15 -16.85
C GLY A 58 -11.70 -3.50 -15.37
N ILE A 59 -10.64 -3.69 -14.58
CA ILE A 59 -10.72 -4.03 -13.16
C ILE A 59 -10.80 -2.74 -12.35
N LYS A 60 -11.96 -2.47 -11.72
CA LYS A 60 -12.12 -1.32 -10.79
C LYS A 60 -11.87 -1.66 -9.32
N ARG A 61 -11.94 -2.95 -8.99
CA ARG A 61 -11.77 -3.48 -7.64
C ARG A 61 -11.11 -4.84 -7.72
N TRP A 62 -10.03 -4.98 -6.98
CA TRP A 62 -9.32 -6.25 -6.89
C TRP A 62 -10.12 -7.29 -6.09
N THR A 63 -10.20 -8.50 -6.64
CA THR A 63 -10.96 -9.62 -6.06
C THR A 63 -10.10 -10.88 -6.06
N ASP A 64 -9.73 -11.35 -4.86
CA ASP A 64 -8.77 -12.44 -4.65
C ASP A 64 -9.40 -13.73 -4.07
N GLY A 65 -10.66 -13.68 -3.63
CA GLY A 65 -11.37 -14.85 -3.06
C GLY A 65 -11.06 -15.10 -1.57
N LEU A 66 -10.35 -14.18 -0.91
CA LEU A 66 -10.10 -14.19 0.54
C LEU A 66 -11.06 -13.22 1.26
N VAL A 67 -11.24 -13.43 2.56
CA VAL A 67 -12.06 -12.56 3.41
C VAL A 67 -11.13 -11.62 4.16
N TRP A 68 -11.44 -10.33 4.12
CA TRP A 68 -10.56 -9.26 4.60
C TRP A 68 -11.24 -8.45 5.69
N SER A 69 -10.45 -7.98 6.65
CA SER A 69 -10.87 -6.95 7.60
C SER A 69 -11.26 -5.65 6.89
N PRO A 70 -11.98 -4.72 7.54
CA PRO A 70 -12.06 -3.35 7.06
C PRO A 70 -10.65 -2.73 6.90
N SER A 71 -10.52 -1.76 6.00
CA SER A 71 -9.23 -1.13 5.72
C SER A 71 -8.71 -0.33 6.93
N ARG A 72 -7.38 -0.25 7.03
CA ARG A 72 -6.66 0.68 7.90
C ARG A 72 -5.66 1.47 7.09
N ILE A 73 -5.51 2.74 7.44
CA ILE A 73 -4.52 3.61 6.80
C ILE A 73 -3.19 3.38 7.51
N LEU A 74 -2.13 3.11 6.74
CA LEU A 74 -0.76 3.07 7.23
C LEU A 74 0.12 3.81 6.22
N GLY A 75 0.55 5.02 6.57
CA GLY A 75 1.19 5.94 5.62
C GLY A 75 0.30 6.20 4.40
N ASN A 76 0.82 5.92 3.20
CA ASN A 76 0.09 6.06 1.94
C ASN A 76 -0.73 4.82 1.54
N PHE A 77 -0.75 3.79 2.38
CA PHE A 77 -1.35 2.52 2.05
C PHE A 77 -2.68 2.28 2.77
N LEU A 78 -3.52 1.46 2.15
CA LEU A 78 -4.60 0.76 2.84
C LEU A 78 -4.16 -0.66 3.15
N ILE A 79 -4.37 -1.08 4.39
CA ILE A 79 -3.99 -2.40 4.94
C ILE A 79 -5.24 -3.18 5.30
N TYR A 80 -5.20 -4.48 5.00
CA TYR A 80 -6.25 -5.45 5.31
C TYR A 80 -5.60 -6.71 5.88
N ARG A 81 -6.22 -7.29 6.92
CA ARG A 81 -5.82 -8.59 7.48
C ARG A 81 -6.79 -9.67 7.04
N GLU A 82 -6.28 -10.85 6.71
CA GLU A 82 -7.11 -12.02 6.39
C GLU A 82 -7.93 -12.43 7.63
N LEU A 83 -9.21 -12.72 7.39
CA LEU A 83 -10.13 -13.25 8.39
C LEU A 83 -10.42 -14.72 8.08
N ASP A 84 -10.73 -15.48 9.13
CA ASP A 84 -11.22 -16.83 8.94
C ASP A 84 -12.58 -16.85 8.23
N LYS A 85 -12.70 -17.69 7.20
CA LYS A 85 -13.98 -17.93 6.49
C LYS A 85 -15.04 -18.55 7.40
N ARG A 86 -14.63 -19.17 8.50
CA ARG A 86 -15.53 -19.75 9.49
C ARG A 86 -16.08 -18.61 10.34
N ILE A 87 -17.36 -18.27 10.12
CA ILE A 87 -18.12 -17.44 11.05
C ILE A 87 -18.00 -18.11 12.42
N PRO A 88 -17.51 -17.43 13.48
CA PRO A 88 -17.61 -17.98 14.81
C PRO A 88 -19.09 -18.24 15.04
N LYS A 89 -19.49 -19.51 15.25
CA LYS A 89 -20.79 -19.80 15.84
C LYS A 89 -20.87 -18.91 17.06
N ARG A 90 -21.74 -17.88 17.03
CA ARG A 90 -22.01 -17.01 18.18
C ARG A 90 -22.04 -17.93 19.39
N LYS A 91 -21.04 -17.84 20.27
CA LYS A 91 -21.25 -18.29 21.63
C LYS A 91 -22.34 -17.35 22.11
N ARG A 92 -23.59 -17.83 22.06
CA ARG A 92 -24.68 -17.24 22.81
C ARG A 92 -24.09 -16.98 24.18
N ALA A 93 -24.11 -15.72 24.60
CA ALA A 93 -23.81 -15.37 25.97
C ALA A 93 -24.84 -16.13 26.82
N LEU A 94 -24.45 -17.33 27.25
CA LEU A 94 -25.06 -18.01 28.37
C LEU A 94 -24.38 -17.40 29.58
N VAL A 95 -25.15 -16.57 30.25
CA VAL A 95 -24.96 -16.20 31.64
C VAL A 95 -24.96 -17.50 32.44
N ASP A 96 -23.84 -17.88 33.07
CA ASP A 96 -23.89 -18.52 34.38
C ASP A 96 -22.52 -18.51 35.10
N SER A 97 -22.59 -18.00 36.33
CA SER A 97 -21.80 -18.23 37.54
C SER A 97 -20.39 -18.81 37.50
N GLY A 98 -19.46 -18.02 38.03
CA GLY A 98 -18.41 -18.43 38.96
C GLY A 98 -17.73 -19.79 38.75
N HIS A 99 -16.66 -19.81 37.95
CA HIS A 99 -15.50 -20.65 38.25
C HIS A 99 -14.24 -19.98 37.69
N THR A 100 -13.32 -19.66 38.59
CA THR A 100 -11.93 -19.24 38.35
C THR A 100 -11.24 -20.21 37.40
N ARG A 101 -11.29 -19.92 36.10
CA ARG A 101 -10.40 -20.57 35.14
C ARG A 101 -9.05 -19.87 35.22
N LEU A 102 -8.15 -20.56 35.89
CA LEU A 102 -6.71 -20.35 35.86
C LEU A 102 -6.30 -19.95 34.45
N ARG A 103 -5.90 -18.68 34.32
CA ARG A 103 -5.19 -18.18 33.17
C ARG A 103 -3.94 -19.04 33.05
N SER A 104 -3.88 -19.91 32.04
CA SER A 104 -2.60 -20.37 31.54
C SER A 104 -1.89 -19.12 31.03
N ASN A 105 -1.08 -18.52 31.91
CA ASN A 105 -0.06 -17.57 31.53
C ASN A 105 0.90 -18.31 30.60
N SER A 106 0.59 -18.35 29.31
CA SER A 106 1.62 -18.31 28.27
C SER A 106 2.16 -16.88 28.28
N ALA A 107 2.97 -16.63 29.30
CA ALA A 107 3.86 -15.50 29.37
C ALA A 107 4.77 -15.52 28.14
N ASP A 108 5.07 -14.33 27.65
CA ASP A 108 6.22 -14.03 26.81
C ASP A 108 6.09 -14.21 25.28
N GLN A 109 4.97 -13.76 24.70
CA GLN A 109 5.12 -13.06 23.41
C GLN A 109 5.63 -11.65 23.73
N SER A 110 6.92 -11.46 23.49
CA SER A 110 7.65 -10.24 23.85
C SER A 110 6.86 -9.00 23.42
N THR A 111 6.79 -7.98 24.28
CA THR A 111 6.14 -6.70 23.97
C THR A 111 6.67 -6.07 22.67
N THR A 112 7.91 -6.40 22.31
CA THR A 112 8.58 -6.06 21.06
C THR A 112 7.98 -6.73 19.82
N ASP A 113 7.56 -7.99 19.88
CA ASP A 113 6.99 -8.68 18.72
C ASP A 113 5.63 -8.11 18.34
N ARG A 114 4.80 -7.82 19.36
CA ARG A 114 3.53 -7.11 19.14
C ARG A 114 3.72 -5.70 18.61
N HIS A 115 4.81 -5.02 18.97
CA HIS A 115 5.11 -3.70 18.43
C HIS A 115 5.52 -3.76 16.96
N LYS A 116 6.38 -4.72 16.58
CA LYS A 116 6.77 -4.95 15.18
C LYS A 116 5.59 -5.33 14.30
N GLU A 117 4.71 -6.21 14.79
CA GLU A 117 3.50 -6.59 14.06
C GLU A 117 2.59 -5.37 13.82
N ARG A 118 2.39 -4.51 14.82
CA ARG A 118 1.62 -3.26 14.69
C ARG A 118 2.20 -2.31 13.65
N GLN A 119 3.51 -2.28 13.45
CA GLN A 119 4.13 -1.48 12.40
C GLN A 119 3.82 -2.00 10.99
N LEU A 120 3.54 -3.30 10.84
CA LEU A 120 3.19 -3.92 9.56
C LEU A 120 1.69 -3.80 9.25
N VAL A 121 0.85 -4.05 10.26
CA VAL A 121 -0.61 -4.17 10.06
C VAL A 121 -1.42 -2.94 10.49
N GLY A 122 -0.79 -2.00 11.20
CA GLY A 122 -1.45 -0.87 11.84
C GLY A 122 -2.17 -1.26 13.15
N SER A 123 -2.93 -0.31 13.71
CA SER A 123 -3.72 -0.54 14.92
C SER A 123 -5.10 -1.09 14.57
N LEU A 124 -5.31 -2.38 14.83
CA LEU A 124 -6.61 -3.04 14.78
C LEU A 124 -7.02 -3.48 16.18
N SER A 125 -8.30 -3.34 16.50
CA SER A 125 -8.88 -3.94 17.70
C SER A 125 -9.13 -5.43 17.47
N ASP A 126 -9.02 -6.25 18.52
CA ASP A 126 -9.32 -7.70 18.52
C ASP A 126 -10.82 -8.02 18.33
N ALA A 127 -11.59 -7.10 17.74
CA ALA A 127 -13.02 -7.24 17.51
C ALA A 127 -13.36 -8.16 16.33
N TYR A 128 -12.36 -8.57 15.53
CA TYR A 128 -12.54 -9.41 14.35
C TYR A 128 -11.88 -10.79 14.55
N ASN A 129 -12.44 -11.81 13.89
CA ASN A 129 -11.88 -13.15 13.87
C ASN A 129 -10.70 -13.22 12.88
N PHE A 130 -9.59 -12.59 13.25
CA PHE A 130 -8.36 -12.64 12.47
C PHE A 130 -7.84 -14.07 12.41
N LYS A 131 -7.40 -14.49 11.23
CA LYS A 131 -6.70 -15.75 11.06
C LYS A 131 -5.30 -15.61 11.66
N GLU A 132 -4.88 -16.61 12.47
CA GLU A 132 -3.61 -16.60 13.22
C GLU A 132 -2.41 -16.33 12.31
N ASP A 133 -2.27 -17.10 11.23
CA ASP A 133 -1.24 -16.90 10.19
C ASP A 133 -1.85 -16.22 8.95
N GLY A 134 -2.68 -15.20 9.20
CA GLY A 134 -3.43 -14.51 8.16
C GLY A 134 -2.51 -13.75 7.20
N LEU A 135 -2.84 -13.80 5.91
CA LEU A 135 -2.19 -12.96 4.91
C LEU A 135 -2.51 -11.48 5.18
N ILE A 136 -1.56 -10.59 4.89
CA ILE A 136 -1.78 -9.15 4.84
C ILE A 136 -1.90 -8.71 3.40
N LYS A 137 -2.91 -7.90 3.10
CA LYS A 137 -3.01 -7.18 1.82
C LYS A 137 -2.74 -5.71 2.05
N LYS A 138 -1.81 -5.16 1.27
CA LYS A 138 -1.42 -3.75 1.25
C LYS A 138 -1.69 -3.18 -0.13
N THR A 139 -2.40 -2.06 -0.22
CA THR A 139 -2.78 -1.46 -1.50
C THR A 139 -2.40 0.02 -1.57
N MET A 140 -1.95 0.45 -2.75
CA MET A 140 -1.74 1.86 -3.10
C MET A 140 -2.37 2.11 -4.47
N SER A 141 -2.80 3.34 -4.74
CA SER A 141 -3.38 3.71 -6.03
C SER A 141 -2.99 5.13 -6.38
N LEU A 142 -2.60 5.34 -7.64
CA LEU A 142 -2.24 6.64 -8.19
C LEU A 142 -3.13 6.95 -9.39
N ILE A 143 -3.32 8.23 -9.69
CA ILE A 143 -4.00 8.65 -10.92
C ILE A 143 -2.94 8.99 -11.96
N VAL A 144 -2.89 8.25 -13.06
CA VAL A 144 -1.90 8.44 -14.13
C VAL A 144 -2.67 8.65 -15.43
N ASP A 145 -2.42 9.77 -16.11
CA ASP A 145 -3.14 10.14 -17.34
C ASP A 145 -4.67 10.12 -17.17
N GLY A 146 -5.15 10.52 -15.99
CA GLY A 146 -6.57 10.53 -15.61
C GLY A 146 -7.16 9.16 -15.28
N THR A 147 -6.36 8.09 -15.33
CA THR A 147 -6.80 6.71 -15.07
C THR A 147 -6.18 6.19 -13.76
N PRO A 148 -6.94 5.49 -12.90
CA PRO A 148 -6.36 4.88 -11.72
C PRO A 148 -5.44 3.69 -12.06
N LEU A 149 -4.23 3.74 -11.51
CA LEU A 149 -3.23 2.68 -11.54
C LEU A 149 -3.11 2.10 -10.14
N HIS A 150 -3.43 0.81 -9.99
CA HIS A 150 -3.50 0.16 -8.69
C HIS A 150 -2.34 -0.80 -8.47
N LEU A 151 -1.77 -0.77 -7.26
CA LEU A 151 -0.83 -1.75 -6.75
C LEU A 151 -1.46 -2.53 -5.60
N ILE A 152 -1.37 -3.86 -5.67
CA ILE A 152 -1.82 -4.80 -4.63
C ILE A 152 -0.63 -5.66 -4.21
N SER A 153 -0.27 -5.63 -2.94
CA SER A 153 0.84 -6.40 -2.37
C SER A 153 0.33 -7.31 -1.26
N TYR A 154 0.89 -8.52 -1.20
CA TYR A 154 0.57 -9.55 -0.23
C TYR A 154 1.81 -9.99 0.54
N TYR A 155 1.69 -10.18 1.85
CA TYR A 155 2.80 -10.70 2.65
C TYR A 155 2.29 -11.31 3.96
N HIS A 156 3.02 -12.30 4.49
CA HIS A 156 2.90 -12.69 5.90
C HIS A 156 3.85 -11.83 6.76
N PRO A 157 3.43 -11.39 7.96
CA PRO A 157 4.28 -10.60 8.84
C PRO A 157 5.60 -11.31 9.17
N GLU A 158 5.56 -12.62 9.39
CA GLU A 158 6.73 -13.45 9.68
C GLU A 158 7.78 -13.46 8.56
N ASP A 159 7.36 -13.44 7.30
CA ASP A 159 8.29 -13.43 6.15
C ASP A 159 9.01 -12.08 6.03
N VAL A 160 8.35 -10.99 6.44
CA VAL A 160 8.97 -9.66 6.51
C VAL A 160 9.94 -9.58 7.68
N VAL A 161 9.53 -10.02 8.88
CA VAL A 161 10.39 -10.02 10.08
C VAL A 161 11.62 -10.91 9.87
N ALA A 162 11.45 -12.07 9.23
CA ALA A 162 12.53 -12.98 8.88
C ALA A 162 13.34 -12.52 7.64
N ARG A 163 13.02 -11.37 7.04
CA ARG A 163 13.68 -10.80 5.85
C ARG A 163 13.77 -11.77 4.66
N LYS A 164 12.75 -12.61 4.48
CA LYS A 164 12.67 -13.55 3.35
C LYS A 164 12.30 -12.87 2.03
N LEU A 165 11.68 -11.69 2.11
CA LEU A 165 11.18 -10.93 0.96
C LEU A 165 12.07 -9.71 0.71
N ARG A 166 12.61 -9.60 -0.51
CA ARG A 166 13.36 -8.42 -0.95
C ARG A 166 12.42 -7.26 -1.25
N THR A 167 12.86 -6.03 -1.00
CA THR A 167 12.15 -4.82 -1.43
C THR A 167 12.56 -4.41 -2.84
N PRO A 168 11.70 -3.74 -3.62
CA PRO A 168 12.07 -3.16 -4.91
C PRO A 168 13.32 -2.26 -4.85
N SER A 169 13.45 -1.45 -3.80
CA SER A 169 14.66 -0.64 -3.54
C SER A 169 15.93 -1.45 -3.30
N ALA A 170 15.84 -2.74 -2.96
CA ALA A 170 16.98 -3.64 -2.83
C ALA A 170 17.27 -4.45 -4.11
N VAL A 171 16.54 -4.22 -5.20
CA VAL A 171 16.68 -4.92 -6.48
C VAL A 171 17.48 -4.04 -7.45
N PRO A 172 18.68 -4.45 -7.89
CA PRO A 172 19.55 -3.64 -8.77
C PRO A 172 18.87 -3.14 -10.04
N GLU A 173 17.99 -3.96 -10.62
CA GLU A 173 17.23 -3.64 -11.83
C GLU A 173 16.17 -2.57 -11.62
N LEU A 174 15.77 -2.32 -10.36
CA LEU A 174 14.71 -1.37 -10.01
C LEU A 174 15.22 -0.14 -9.28
N VAL A 175 16.20 -0.27 -8.39
CA VAL A 175 16.65 0.80 -7.47
C VAL A 175 17.05 2.10 -8.16
N ASN A 176 17.62 2.00 -9.37
CA ASN A 176 18.10 3.14 -10.15
C ASN A 176 17.06 3.68 -11.14
N LEU A 177 15.81 3.23 -11.07
CA LEU A 177 14.75 3.78 -11.90
C LEU A 177 14.39 5.19 -11.43
N GLU A 178 14.61 6.16 -12.30
CA GLU A 178 14.10 7.52 -12.13
C GLU A 178 12.57 7.51 -12.15
N ILE A 179 11.94 8.02 -11.09
CA ILE A 179 10.48 8.04 -10.98
C ILE A 179 9.93 9.19 -11.82
N SER A 180 9.10 8.87 -12.81
CA SER A 180 8.56 9.89 -13.70
C SER A 180 7.62 10.85 -12.95
N PRO A 181 7.63 12.17 -13.25
CA PRO A 181 6.78 13.16 -12.59
C PRO A 181 5.29 12.82 -12.61
N GLU A 182 4.81 12.09 -13.60
CA GLU A 182 3.40 11.65 -13.70
C GLU A 182 2.97 10.75 -12.53
N LEU A 183 3.91 10.05 -11.89
CA LEU A 183 3.65 9.24 -10.69
C LEU A 183 3.64 10.07 -9.40
N LEU A 184 4.09 11.33 -9.45
CA LEU A 184 4.26 12.20 -8.30
C LEU A 184 3.25 13.35 -8.28
N VAL A 185 2.95 13.90 -9.45
CA VAL A 185 2.10 15.07 -9.64
C VAL A 185 0.63 14.70 -9.46
N ARG A 186 -0.13 15.59 -8.80
CA ARG A 186 -1.60 15.47 -8.59
C ARG A 186 -2.04 14.19 -7.87
N GLN A 187 -1.14 13.63 -7.05
CA GLN A 187 -1.45 12.51 -6.18
C GLN A 187 -1.91 12.99 -4.80
N ASN A 188 -2.80 12.22 -4.17
CA ASN A 188 -3.24 12.47 -2.81
C ASN A 188 -2.40 11.66 -1.81
N PHE A 189 -1.08 11.85 -1.84
CA PHE A 189 -0.21 11.26 -0.83
C PHE A 189 -0.53 11.84 0.54
N ARG A 190 -0.76 10.96 1.53
CA ARG A 190 -0.89 11.35 2.94
C ARG A 190 0.45 11.72 3.53
N ILE A 191 1.52 11.08 3.07
CA ILE A 191 2.91 11.37 3.40
C ILE A 191 3.64 11.60 2.07
N PRO A 192 4.11 12.82 1.78
CA PRO A 192 4.84 13.08 0.54
C PRO A 192 6.05 12.13 0.38
N PRO A 193 6.26 11.53 -0.80
CA PRO A 193 7.48 10.75 -1.04
C PRO A 193 8.70 11.68 -1.02
N VAL A 194 9.81 11.18 -0.47
CA VAL A 194 11.10 11.86 -0.58
C VAL A 194 11.64 11.60 -1.98
N VAL A 195 11.54 12.60 -2.84
CA VAL A 195 12.11 12.58 -4.19
C VAL A 195 13.39 13.42 -4.12
N GLU A 196 14.53 12.85 -4.52
CA GLU A 196 15.74 13.67 -4.66
C GLU A 196 15.46 14.76 -5.70
N PRO A 197 15.70 16.04 -5.40
CA PRO A 197 15.43 17.10 -6.35
C PRO A 197 16.33 16.92 -7.58
N ASP A 198 15.73 16.94 -8.77
CA ASP A 198 16.46 17.00 -10.04
C ASP A 198 17.44 18.17 -10.00
N GLN A 199 18.73 17.86 -9.93
CA GLN A 199 19.81 18.87 -9.92
C GLN A 199 19.90 19.67 -11.24
N TYR A 200 19.04 19.37 -12.22
CA TYR A 200 19.03 19.93 -13.56
C TYR A 200 17.71 20.60 -13.98
N ALA A 201 16.73 20.75 -13.08
CA ALA A 201 15.52 21.53 -13.38
C ALA A 201 15.85 23.04 -13.41
N GLN A 202 16.55 23.49 -14.45
CA GLN A 202 16.74 24.90 -14.76
C GLN A 202 15.38 25.51 -15.16
N PRO A 203 14.93 26.60 -14.54
CA PRO A 203 13.68 27.25 -14.92
C PRO A 203 13.85 27.86 -16.32
N TYR A 204 13.10 27.34 -17.29
CA TYR A 204 13.01 27.94 -18.62
C TYR A 204 12.22 29.26 -18.51
N TYR A 205 12.92 30.37 -18.27
CA TYR A 205 12.34 31.70 -18.38
C TYR A 205 12.19 32.04 -19.86
N GLN A 206 10.97 31.86 -20.38
CA GLN A 206 10.60 32.46 -21.66
C GLN A 206 10.39 33.96 -21.43
N THR A 207 11.40 34.76 -21.78
CA THR A 207 11.33 36.22 -21.70
C THR A 207 10.38 36.75 -22.77
N SER A 208 9.21 37.22 -22.36
CA SER A 208 8.44 38.20 -23.11
C SER A 208 8.29 39.47 -22.28
N SER A 209 8.85 40.54 -22.81
CA SER A 209 8.97 41.89 -22.26
C SER A 209 7.63 42.49 -21.81
N GLY A 210 7.60 43.08 -20.61
CA GLY A 210 6.55 44.04 -20.23
C GLY A 210 6.21 44.08 -18.73
N TYR A 211 6.75 45.09 -18.04
CA TYR A 211 6.20 45.77 -16.86
C TYR A 211 5.90 45.00 -15.55
N THR A 212 6.78 45.28 -14.59
CA THR A 212 6.69 45.33 -13.11
C THR A 212 5.33 45.05 -12.42
N ALA A 213 5.29 43.99 -11.60
CA ALA A 213 5.02 44.03 -10.16
C ALA A 213 5.41 42.67 -9.55
N GLY A 214 6.31 42.67 -8.56
CA GLY A 214 6.93 41.48 -8.01
C GLY A 214 5.91 40.49 -7.44
N THR A 215 5.93 39.26 -7.95
CA THR A 215 5.29 38.10 -7.31
C THR A 215 6.40 37.13 -6.95
N PHE A 216 6.66 37.00 -5.65
CA PHE A 216 7.55 35.98 -5.12
C PHE A 216 7.03 34.58 -5.47
N SER A 217 7.97 33.69 -5.77
CA SER A 217 7.76 32.31 -6.21
C SER A 217 6.73 31.54 -5.37
N PHE A 218 5.61 31.16 -6.00
CA PHE A 218 4.50 30.41 -5.41
C PHE A 218 4.70 28.88 -5.36
N PHE A 219 5.89 28.36 -5.66
CA PHE A 219 6.07 26.92 -5.88
C PHE A 219 6.35 26.08 -4.63
N VAL A 220 6.71 26.70 -3.49
CA VAL A 220 6.95 25.97 -2.23
C VAL A 220 5.81 26.17 -1.22
N PHE A 221 5.02 27.24 -1.33
CA PHE A 221 3.92 27.50 -0.39
C PHE A 221 2.63 26.72 -0.68
N SER A 222 2.42 26.22 -1.90
CA SER A 222 1.14 25.58 -2.28
C SER A 222 0.90 24.22 -1.60
N ILE A 223 1.94 23.56 -1.10
CA ILE A 223 1.79 22.30 -0.36
C ILE A 223 1.37 22.55 1.09
N ILE A 224 1.74 23.71 1.69
CA ILE A 224 1.41 24.03 3.09
C ILE A 224 0.07 24.77 3.20
N GLU A 225 -0.28 25.68 2.29
CA GLU A 225 -1.51 26.48 2.45
C GLU A 225 -2.83 25.71 2.25
N ARG A 226 -2.83 24.57 1.54
CA ARG A 226 -4.04 23.72 1.50
C ARG A 226 -4.33 22.99 2.80
N TYR A 227 -3.48 23.09 3.82
CA TYR A 227 -3.72 22.48 5.13
C TYR A 227 -4.41 23.40 6.15
N LEU A 228 -4.56 24.70 5.88
CA LEU A 228 -5.27 25.61 6.80
C LEU A 228 -6.76 25.82 6.47
N GLN A 229 -7.26 25.32 5.34
CA GLN A 229 -8.70 25.40 5.00
C GLN A 229 -9.48 24.09 5.21
N LEU A 230 -8.88 23.06 5.80
CA LEU A 230 -9.54 21.77 6.08
C LEU A 230 -9.66 21.44 7.58
N ILE A 231 -9.61 22.44 8.47
CA ILE A 231 -9.86 22.30 9.92
C ILE A 231 -11.26 22.80 10.35
N PHE A 232 -12.09 23.31 9.45
CA PHE A 232 -13.51 23.49 9.73
C PHE A 232 -14.32 22.95 8.56
N VAL A 233 -14.92 21.77 8.76
CA VAL A 233 -16.28 21.36 8.35
C VAL A 233 -16.41 19.86 8.69
N PHE A 234 -17.24 19.61 9.71
CA PHE A 234 -17.66 18.35 10.37
C PHE A 234 -16.65 17.61 11.27
#